data_AF-A0A3Q1EM42-F1
#
_entry.id   AF-A0A3Q1EM42-F1
#
_cell.length_a   1.000
_cell.length_b   1.000
_cell.length_c   1.000
_cell.angle_alpha   90.00
_cell.angle_beta   90.00
_cell.angle_gamma   90.00
#
_symmetry.space_group_name_H-M   'P 1'
#
loop_
_entity.id
_entity.type
_entity.pdbx_description
1 polymer ?
#
loop_
_entity_poly.entity_id
_entity_poly.type
_entity_poly.pdbx_seq_one_letter_code
_entity_poly.pdbx_strand_id
1 'polypeptide(L)'
;MVQNMFRTGFLVRASHTLLTWVITVVLFLHNTGDRENNQQDCFYCQIVCRLLSPGVHGSSEEMESMIPESSTPRLRRCGFCLLQQPMRAKHCQTCKRCVRRFDHHCPWMENCVGERNHRWFVVYLLVQLLVLLWALHVGLSGISNSITWELWFRGNGFLLAALAVVGVFSVVVVLLLGCHLYLVSVNCTTWEFMSRHRISYLKTFRDEENPFDRGVFCNLWDFFCICRTVVWEQVYQRNSPNPV
;
A
#
# COMPACT_ATOMS: atom_id res chain seq x y z
N MET A 1 -35.49 13.38 -18.08
CA MET A 1 -34.13 13.74 -17.60
C MET A 1 -33.83 13.12 -16.23
N VAL A 2 -34.73 13.25 -15.25
CA VAL A 2 -34.58 12.69 -13.88
C VAL A 2 -34.44 11.16 -13.85
N GLN A 3 -35.22 10.41 -14.64
CA GLN A 3 -35.12 8.94 -14.69
C GLN A 3 -33.76 8.41 -15.22
N ASN A 4 -33.15 9.11 -16.19
CA ASN A 4 -31.82 8.74 -16.68
C ASN A 4 -30.73 9.10 -15.66
N MET A 5 -30.87 10.21 -14.93
CA MET A 5 -29.96 10.58 -13.84
C MET A 5 -29.97 9.56 -12.70
N PHE A 6 -31.14 9.02 -12.34
CA PHE A 6 -31.24 7.95 -11.33
C PHE A 6 -30.69 6.61 -11.81
N ARG A 7 -30.89 6.26 -13.09
CA ARG A 7 -30.44 4.97 -13.65
C ARG A 7 -28.92 4.92 -13.86
N THR A 8 -28.33 5.98 -14.39
CA THR A 8 -26.86 6.09 -14.51
C THR A 8 -26.22 6.30 -13.14
N GLY A 9 -26.83 7.11 -12.28
CA GLY A 9 -26.36 7.32 -10.90
C GLY A 9 -26.46 6.08 -10.01
N PHE A 10 -27.43 5.19 -10.25
CA PHE A 10 -27.51 3.90 -9.56
C PHE A 10 -26.37 2.97 -9.97
N LEU A 11 -26.11 2.82 -11.27
CA LEU A 11 -25.03 1.96 -11.78
C LEU A 11 -23.65 2.44 -11.34
N VAL A 12 -23.41 3.75 -11.35
CA VAL A 12 -22.14 4.32 -10.87
C VAL A 12 -21.98 4.12 -9.37
N ARG A 13 -23.03 4.38 -8.57
CA ARG A 13 -22.99 4.16 -7.11
C ARG A 13 -22.79 2.68 -6.76
N ALA A 14 -23.52 1.79 -7.41
CA ALA A 14 -23.39 0.34 -7.22
C ALA A 14 -21.99 -0.14 -7.59
N SER A 15 -21.46 0.30 -8.73
CA SER A 15 -20.10 -0.05 -9.19
C SER A 15 -19.02 0.46 -8.23
N HIS A 16 -19.15 1.70 -7.73
CA HIS A 16 -18.19 2.26 -6.78
C HIS A 16 -18.22 1.54 -5.43
N THR A 17 -19.42 1.25 -4.90
CA THR A 17 -19.57 0.48 -3.67
C THR A 17 -19.03 -0.94 -3.86
N LEU A 18 -19.36 -1.62 -4.96
CA LEU A 18 -18.77 -2.93 -5.25
C LEU A 18 -17.25 -2.89 -5.34
N LEU A 19 -16.67 -1.88 -6.00
CA LEU A 19 -15.23 -1.76 -6.13
C LEU A 19 -14.54 -1.50 -4.79
N THR A 20 -15.06 -0.59 -3.96
CA THR A 20 -14.49 -0.33 -2.63
C THR A 20 -14.61 -1.56 -1.74
N TRP A 21 -15.76 -2.24 -1.74
CA TRP A 21 -15.95 -3.49 -1.00
C TRP A 21 -15.02 -4.60 -1.49
N VAL A 22 -14.83 -4.78 -2.80
CA VAL A 22 -13.89 -5.76 -3.35
C VAL A 22 -12.47 -5.44 -2.94
N ILE A 23 -12.03 -4.19 -3.04
CA ILE A 23 -10.67 -3.78 -2.63
C ILE A 23 -10.47 -3.97 -1.12
N THR A 24 -11.43 -3.57 -0.30
CA THR A 24 -11.37 -3.77 1.16
C THR A 24 -11.36 -5.25 1.51
N VAL A 25 -12.18 -6.08 0.87
CA VAL A 25 -12.18 -7.53 1.07
C VAL A 25 -10.86 -8.16 0.63
N VAL A 26 -10.29 -7.74 -0.50
CA VAL A 26 -8.95 -8.18 -0.92
C VAL A 26 -7.92 -7.79 0.13
N LEU A 27 -7.92 -6.55 0.63
CA LEU A 27 -6.97 -6.09 1.64
C LEU A 27 -7.14 -6.80 3.00
N PHE A 28 -8.38 -7.10 3.38
CA PHE A 28 -8.73 -7.78 4.61
C PHE A 28 -8.36 -9.27 4.55
N LEU A 29 -8.69 -9.95 3.45
CA LEU A 29 -8.42 -11.38 3.25
C LEU A 29 -6.98 -11.66 2.81
N HIS A 30 -6.24 -10.67 2.30
CA HIS A 30 -4.87 -10.88 1.87
C HIS A 30 -3.97 -11.16 3.08
N ASN A 31 -3.55 -12.42 3.20
CA ASN A 31 -2.64 -12.87 4.24
C ASN A 31 -1.25 -12.23 4.04
N THR A 32 -0.88 -11.27 4.90
CA THR A 32 0.45 -10.64 4.89
C THR A 32 1.48 -11.34 5.77
N GLY A 33 1.11 -12.47 6.38
CA GLY A 33 1.99 -13.22 7.26
C GLY A 33 3.16 -13.84 6.51
N ASP A 34 4.32 -13.76 7.14
CA ASP A 34 5.48 -14.58 6.77
C ASP A 34 5.26 -15.99 7.33
N ARG A 35 4.93 -16.96 6.47
CA ARG A 35 4.96 -18.39 6.80
C ARG A 35 6.27 -18.92 6.24
N GLU A 36 7.02 -19.67 7.04
CA GLU A 36 8.37 -20.20 6.75
C GLU A 36 8.50 -20.99 5.43
N ASN A 37 7.41 -21.25 4.68
CA ASN A 37 7.45 -22.14 3.52
C ASN A 37 6.54 -21.76 2.35
N ASN A 38 6.17 -20.49 2.16
CA ASN A 38 5.27 -20.14 1.06
C ASN A 38 5.94 -19.30 -0.04
N GLN A 39 6.62 -20.01 -0.94
CA GLN A 39 6.73 -19.73 -2.37
C GLN A 39 5.32 -19.75 -3.02
N GLN A 40 4.35 -19.05 -2.45
CA GLN A 40 3.02 -18.96 -3.02
C GLN A 40 2.94 -17.65 -3.78
N ASP A 41 3.47 -17.73 -5.00
CA ASP A 41 3.24 -16.77 -6.06
C ASP A 41 1.74 -16.47 -6.12
N CYS A 42 1.39 -15.19 -6.01
CA CYS A 42 0.01 -14.74 -6.07
C CYS A 42 -0.58 -15.12 -7.43
N PHE A 43 -1.48 -16.11 -7.44
CA PHE A 43 -2.13 -16.65 -8.64
C PHE A 43 -2.81 -15.54 -9.47
N TYR A 44 -3.34 -14.52 -8.81
CA TYR A 44 -3.92 -13.33 -9.45
C TYR A 44 -2.88 -12.46 -10.18
N CYS A 45 -1.67 -12.33 -9.65
CA CYS A 45 -0.59 -11.58 -10.30
C CYS A 45 -0.02 -12.34 -11.51
N GLN A 46 0.06 -13.68 -11.47
CA GLN A 46 0.49 -14.47 -12.63
C GLN A 46 -0.48 -14.31 -13.81
N ILE A 47 -1.79 -14.23 -13.57
CA ILE A 47 -2.80 -14.02 -14.62
C ILE A 47 -2.64 -12.63 -15.26
N VAL A 48 -2.48 -11.57 -14.46
CA VAL A 48 -2.29 -10.20 -14.97
C VAL A 48 -0.97 -10.03 -15.72
N CYS A 49 0.14 -10.62 -15.24
CA CYS A 49 1.41 -10.60 -15.95
C CYS A 49 1.38 -11.40 -17.27
N ARG A 50 0.68 -12.54 -17.34
CA ARG A 50 0.53 -13.33 -18.58
C ARG A 50 -0.33 -12.62 -19.62
N LEU A 51 -1.31 -11.82 -19.21
CA LEU A 51 -2.15 -11.05 -20.12
C LEU A 51 -1.45 -9.81 -20.71
N LEU A 52 -0.43 -9.27 -20.01
CA LEU A 52 0.30 -8.07 -20.43
C LEU A 52 1.69 -8.34 -21.03
N SER A 53 2.12 -9.59 -21.10
CA SER A 53 3.39 -9.98 -21.73
C SER A 53 3.29 -11.36 -22.36
N PRO A 54 2.94 -11.46 -23.66
CA PRO A 54 3.05 -12.72 -24.39
C PRO A 54 4.53 -12.93 -24.72
N GLY A 55 5.21 -13.83 -24.00
CA GLY A 55 6.46 -14.41 -24.51
C GLY A 55 7.66 -14.53 -23.57
N VAL A 56 7.49 -15.00 -22.32
CA VAL A 56 8.62 -15.59 -21.60
C VAL A 56 8.20 -16.94 -21.04
N HIS A 57 8.49 -18.00 -21.81
CA HIS A 57 8.43 -19.36 -21.32
C HIS A 57 9.57 -19.59 -20.32
N GLY A 58 9.21 -20.14 -19.17
CA GLY A 58 10.14 -20.55 -18.14
C GLY A 58 10.83 -21.88 -18.49
N SER A 59 12.11 -21.90 -18.17
CA SER A 59 12.94 -23.04 -17.77
C SER A 59 14.14 -22.37 -17.11
N SER A 60 14.58 -22.67 -15.90
CA SER A 60 14.60 -23.95 -15.20
C SER A 60 14.87 -23.68 -13.72
N GLU A 61 14.34 -24.54 -12.88
CA GLU A 61 14.84 -24.80 -11.53
C GLU A 61 16.34 -25.19 -11.59
N GLU A 62 17.00 -25.12 -10.45
CA GLU A 62 18.42 -25.42 -10.19
C GLU A 62 19.44 -24.32 -10.53
N MET A 63 19.65 -23.42 -9.56
CA MET A 63 21.02 -23.07 -9.15
C MET A 63 21.00 -22.63 -7.69
N GLU A 64 20.83 -23.59 -6.79
CA GLU A 64 21.31 -23.46 -5.42
C GLU A 64 22.84 -23.62 -5.46
N SER A 65 23.53 -22.59 -5.95
CA SER A 65 24.98 -22.52 -5.88
C SER A 65 25.37 -22.19 -4.44
N MET A 66 26.26 -23.01 -3.89
CA MET A 66 26.87 -22.83 -2.57
C MET A 66 27.38 -21.39 -2.42
N ILE A 67 26.74 -20.62 -1.54
CA ILE A 67 27.21 -19.29 -1.14
C ILE A 67 28.33 -19.51 -0.11
N PRO A 68 29.54 -18.96 -0.30
CA PRO A 68 30.57 -18.97 0.73
C PRO A 68 30.05 -18.29 1.99
N GLU A 69 30.28 -18.91 3.15
CA GLU A 69 29.72 -18.52 4.46
C GLU A 69 30.31 -17.22 5.05
N SER A 70 30.81 -16.31 4.22
CA SER A 70 31.39 -15.04 4.64
C SER A 70 30.61 -13.90 4.01
N SER A 71 29.56 -13.40 4.71
CA SER A 71 29.06 -12.00 4.68
C SER A 71 27.55 -11.76 4.72
N THR A 72 26.70 -12.75 4.89
CA THR A 72 25.27 -12.44 5.04
C THR A 72 25.06 -11.66 6.35
N PRO A 73 24.43 -10.46 6.32
CA PRO A 73 24.08 -9.77 7.55
C PRO A 73 23.26 -10.74 8.40
N ARG A 74 23.72 -11.03 9.63
CA ARG A 74 23.02 -11.97 10.52
C ARG A 74 21.56 -11.54 10.62
N LEU A 75 20.68 -12.31 10.00
CA LEU A 75 19.25 -12.03 10.01
C LEU A 75 18.80 -11.98 11.49
N ARG A 76 17.85 -11.10 11.79
CA ARG A 76 17.32 -11.00 13.16
C ARG A 76 16.29 -12.10 13.38
N ARG A 77 16.37 -12.83 14.49
CA ARG A 77 15.33 -13.80 14.87
C ARG A 77 14.19 -13.10 15.61
N CYS A 78 12.95 -13.45 15.29
CA CYS A 78 11.79 -12.94 16.02
C CYS A 78 11.64 -13.69 17.35
N GLY A 79 11.66 -12.99 18.48
CA GLY A 79 11.43 -13.62 19.80
C GLY A 79 10.01 -14.17 20.02
N PHE A 80 9.02 -13.71 19.25
CA PHE A 80 7.62 -14.17 19.37
C PHE A 80 7.29 -15.31 18.41
N CYS A 81 7.67 -15.16 17.14
CA CYS A 81 7.38 -16.16 16.11
C CYS A 81 8.45 -17.26 16.02
N LEU A 82 9.59 -17.09 16.68
CA LEU A 82 10.76 -17.98 16.66
C LEU A 82 11.40 -18.22 15.28
N LEU A 83 10.88 -17.59 14.23
CA LEU A 83 11.41 -17.62 12.87
C LEU A 83 12.51 -16.58 12.63
N GLN A 84 13.30 -16.84 11.59
CA GLN A 84 14.30 -15.93 11.07
C GLN A 84 13.62 -14.80 10.28
N GLN A 85 13.73 -13.55 10.73
CA GLN A 85 13.08 -12.42 10.05
C GLN A 85 13.89 -12.01 8.82
N PRO A 86 13.29 -12.00 7.62
CA PRO A 86 13.89 -11.38 6.46
C PRO A 86 14.18 -9.89 6.72
N MET A 87 15.08 -9.32 5.95
CA MET A 87 15.37 -7.91 5.96
C MET A 87 14.10 -7.10 5.65
N ARG A 88 13.95 -5.95 6.33
CA ARG A 88 12.73 -5.12 6.32
C ARG A 88 11.48 -5.79 6.91
N ALA A 89 11.55 -7.02 7.43
CA ALA A 89 10.43 -7.63 8.14
C ALA A 89 10.35 -7.16 9.61
N LYS A 90 9.13 -7.13 10.14
CA LYS A 90 8.87 -6.77 11.55
C LYS A 90 7.70 -7.59 12.10
N HIS A 91 7.77 -7.91 13.40
CA HIS A 91 6.65 -8.50 14.12
C HIS A 91 5.62 -7.41 14.47
N CYS A 92 4.37 -7.64 14.10
CA CYS A 92 3.25 -6.84 14.55
C CYS A 92 2.61 -7.50 15.79
N GLN A 93 2.64 -6.81 16.92
CA GLN A 93 2.05 -7.31 18.16
C GLN A 93 0.52 -7.38 18.12
N THR A 94 -0.14 -6.58 17.28
CA THR A 94 -1.60 -6.62 17.09
C THR A 94 -2.00 -7.83 16.26
N CYS A 95 -1.41 -8.01 15.07
CA CYS A 95 -1.69 -9.15 14.20
C CYS A 95 -0.98 -10.46 14.61
N LYS A 96 -0.13 -10.44 15.64
CA LYS A 96 0.63 -11.59 16.18
C LYS A 96 1.43 -12.35 15.13
N ARG A 97 2.00 -11.65 14.14
CA ARG A 97 2.76 -12.25 13.04
C ARG A 97 3.89 -11.36 12.55
N CYS A 98 4.91 -11.98 11.97
CA CYS A 98 5.91 -11.27 11.17
C CYS A 98 5.34 -10.91 9.80
N VAL A 99 5.65 -9.70 9.35
CA VAL A 99 5.20 -9.14 8.07
C VAL A 99 6.44 -8.69 7.32
N ARG A 100 6.61 -9.19 6.09
CA ARG A 100 7.70 -8.80 5.18
C ARG A 100 7.52 -7.37 4.71
N ARG A 101 8.63 -6.63 4.53
CA ARG A 101 8.66 -5.20 4.18
C ARG A 101 7.56 -4.43 4.93
N PHE A 102 7.56 -4.55 6.26
CA PHE A 102 6.50 -4.02 7.11
C PHE A 102 6.42 -2.51 6.96
N ASP A 103 5.23 -2.00 6.65
CA ASP A 103 4.98 -0.56 6.58
C ASP A 103 4.34 -0.06 7.87
N HIS A 104 3.12 -0.50 8.15
CA HIS A 104 2.40 -0.18 9.38
C HIS A 104 1.30 -1.22 9.66
N HIS A 105 0.72 -1.16 10.85
CA HIS A 105 -0.56 -1.80 11.15
C HIS A 105 -1.65 -0.75 10.95
N CYS A 106 -2.62 -1.02 10.09
CA CYS A 106 -3.69 -0.09 9.75
C CYS A 106 -4.98 -0.51 10.49
N PRO A 107 -5.45 0.28 11.47
CA PRO A 107 -6.71 -0.02 12.16
C PRO A 107 -7.90 -0.01 11.20
N TRP A 108 -7.90 0.87 10.20
CA TRP A 108 -8.99 0.99 9.21
C TRP A 108 -9.22 -0.26 8.37
N MET A 109 -8.18 -1.11 8.24
CA MET A 109 -8.26 -2.38 7.52
C MET A 109 -8.17 -3.58 8.47
N GLU A 110 -8.02 -3.34 9.77
CA GLU A 110 -7.75 -4.36 10.79
C GLU A 110 -6.64 -5.34 10.37
N ASN A 111 -5.65 -4.82 9.63
CA ASN A 111 -4.60 -5.63 9.02
C ASN A 111 -3.29 -4.84 8.87
N CYS A 112 -2.17 -5.56 8.76
CA CYS A 112 -0.89 -4.97 8.42
C CYS A 112 -0.76 -4.65 6.93
N VAL A 113 -0.12 -3.52 6.65
CA VAL A 113 0.40 -3.16 5.33
C VAL A 113 1.86 -3.61 5.26
N GLY A 114 2.17 -4.41 4.24
CA GLY A 114 3.50 -4.95 4.00
C GLY A 114 3.67 -5.40 2.56
N GLU A 115 4.75 -6.11 2.26
CA GLU A 115 5.23 -6.40 0.90
C GLU A 115 4.13 -6.85 -0.07
N ARG A 116 3.26 -7.77 0.37
CA ARG A 116 2.26 -8.39 -0.51
C ARG A 116 1.00 -7.55 -0.74
N ASN A 117 0.66 -6.62 0.16
CA ASN A 117 -0.56 -5.81 0.04
C ASN A 117 -0.33 -4.29 -0.02
N HIS A 118 0.92 -3.81 0.08
CA HIS A 118 1.21 -2.38 0.07
C HIS A 118 0.71 -1.69 -1.20
N ARG A 119 0.84 -2.32 -2.38
CA ARG A 119 0.30 -1.79 -3.65
C ARG A 119 -1.21 -1.57 -3.59
N TRP A 120 -1.93 -2.54 -3.01
CA TRP A 120 -3.38 -2.51 -2.89
C TRP A 120 -3.83 -1.45 -1.90
N PHE A 121 -3.02 -1.18 -0.87
CA PHE A 121 -3.28 -0.08 0.05
C PHE A 121 -3.18 1.29 -0.64
N VAL A 122 -2.18 1.50 -1.52
CA VAL A 122 -2.07 2.74 -2.30
C VAL A 122 -3.23 2.88 -3.29
N VAL A 123 -3.63 1.79 -3.96
CA VAL A 123 -4.82 1.77 -4.83
C VAL A 123 -6.09 2.06 -4.03
N TYR A 124 -6.22 1.52 -2.82
CA TYR A 124 -7.33 1.82 -1.91
C TYR A 124 -7.42 3.32 -1.57
N LEU A 125 -6.29 3.95 -1.23
CA LEU A 125 -6.27 5.40 -0.96
C LEU A 125 -6.67 6.21 -2.21
N LEU A 126 -6.21 5.81 -3.40
CA LEU A 126 -6.61 6.46 -4.66
C LEU A 126 -8.11 6.31 -4.93
N VAL A 127 -8.65 5.11 -4.81
CA VAL A 127 -10.09 4.87 -5.00
C VAL A 127 -10.92 5.63 -3.95
N GLN A 128 -10.46 5.67 -2.70
CA GLN A 128 -11.12 6.43 -1.64
C GLN A 128 -11.14 7.93 -1.94
N LEU A 129 -10.04 8.47 -2.49
CA LEU A 129 -10.00 9.86 -2.93
C LEU A 129 -11.02 10.12 -4.04
N LEU A 130 -11.08 9.26 -5.06
CA LEU A 130 -12.06 9.40 -6.15
C LEU A 130 -13.50 9.34 -5.65
N VAL A 131 -13.81 8.44 -4.69
CA VAL A 131 -15.13 8.36 -4.05
C VAL A 131 -15.48 9.67 -3.35
N LEU A 132 -14.53 10.23 -2.58
CA LEU A 132 -14.75 11.47 -1.83
C LEU A 132 -14.92 12.68 -2.74
N LEU A 133 -14.11 12.80 -3.80
CA LEU A 133 -14.24 13.86 -4.80
C LEU A 133 -15.58 13.77 -5.54
N TRP A 134 -16.02 12.56 -5.88
CA TRP A 134 -17.34 12.34 -6.47
C TRP A 134 -18.46 12.74 -5.51
N ALA A 135 -18.36 12.36 -4.23
CA ALA A 135 -19.34 12.74 -3.21
C ALA A 135 -19.41 14.25 -3.01
N LEU A 136 -18.28 14.96 -3.04
CA LEU A 136 -18.22 16.42 -3.02
C LEU A 136 -18.92 17.02 -4.23
N HIS A 137 -18.62 16.54 -5.44
CA HIS A 137 -19.24 17.02 -6.67
C HIS A 137 -20.78 16.87 -6.64
N VAL A 138 -21.27 15.69 -6.27
CA VAL A 138 -22.71 15.42 -6.15
C VAL A 138 -23.33 16.27 -5.04
N GLY A 139 -22.70 16.38 -3.88
CA GLY A 139 -23.20 17.19 -2.78
C GLY A 139 -23.29 18.67 -3.12
N LEU A 140 -22.28 19.23 -3.80
CA LEU A 140 -22.28 20.61 -4.28
C LEU A 140 -23.40 20.85 -5.31
N SER A 141 -23.65 19.89 -6.21
CA SER A 141 -24.76 19.99 -7.18
C SER A 141 -26.15 20.00 -6.52
N GLY A 142 -26.25 19.53 -5.27
CA GLY A 142 -27.49 19.50 -4.50
C GLY A 142 -27.81 20.79 -3.76
N ILE A 143 -26.91 21.78 -3.79
CA ILE A 143 -27.14 23.08 -3.14
C ILE A 143 -28.24 23.83 -3.88
N SER A 144 -29.28 24.21 -3.14
CA SER A 144 -30.43 24.94 -3.67
C SER A 144 -30.34 26.42 -3.34
N ASN A 145 -30.82 27.27 -4.25
CA ASN A 145 -30.92 28.71 -4.02
C ASN A 145 -32.16 29.04 -3.18
N SER A 146 -32.11 30.15 -2.45
CA SER A 146 -33.22 30.66 -1.66
C SER A 146 -33.17 32.19 -1.63
N ILE A 147 -34.31 32.82 -1.39
CA ILE A 147 -34.46 34.28 -1.45
C ILE A 147 -33.75 34.96 -0.27
N THR A 148 -33.75 34.34 0.91
CA THR A 148 -33.10 34.86 2.12
C THR A 148 -32.03 33.89 2.62
N TRP A 149 -31.02 34.44 3.31
CA TRP A 149 -29.96 33.66 3.95
C TRP A 149 -30.50 32.68 4.99
N GLU A 150 -31.49 33.09 5.77
CA GLU A 150 -32.11 32.22 6.78
C GLU A 150 -32.75 30.98 6.14
N LEU A 151 -33.52 31.16 5.07
CA LEU A 151 -34.15 30.05 4.35
C LEU A 151 -33.11 29.18 3.65
N TRP A 152 -32.04 29.79 3.11
CA TRP A 152 -30.93 29.09 2.49
C TRP A 152 -30.19 28.17 3.48
N PHE A 153 -29.84 28.69 4.66
CA PHE A 153 -29.18 27.89 5.70
C PHE A 153 -30.11 26.81 6.25
N ARG A 154 -31.42 27.09 6.39
CA ARG A 154 -32.39 26.09 6.82
C ARG A 154 -32.56 24.95 5.80
N GLY A 155 -32.51 25.28 4.50
CA GLY A 155 -32.63 24.30 3.41
C GLY A 155 -31.35 23.51 3.14
N ASN A 156 -30.18 24.13 3.26
CA ASN A 156 -28.90 23.52 2.91
C ASN A 156 -28.05 23.11 4.13
N GLY A 157 -28.44 23.45 5.36
CA GLY A 157 -27.58 23.30 6.55
C GLY A 157 -27.08 21.88 6.79
N PHE A 158 -27.95 20.88 6.69
CA PHE A 158 -27.55 19.47 6.80
C PHE A 158 -26.57 19.05 5.70
N LEU A 159 -26.81 19.48 4.46
CA LEU A 159 -25.94 19.20 3.33
C LEU A 159 -24.58 19.86 3.50
N LEU A 160 -24.51 21.09 4.01
CA LEU A 160 -23.27 21.79 4.30
C LEU A 160 -22.46 21.10 5.41
N ALA A 161 -23.13 20.63 6.47
CA ALA A 161 -22.47 19.85 7.51
C ALA A 161 -21.90 18.54 6.95
N ALA A 162 -22.65 17.84 6.11
CA ALA A 162 -22.18 16.62 5.45
C ALA A 162 -21.00 16.92 4.50
N LEU A 163 -21.07 17.98 3.69
CA LEU A 163 -19.99 18.43 2.81
C LEU A 163 -18.73 18.81 3.59
N ALA A 164 -18.86 19.45 4.76
CA ALA A 164 -17.74 19.77 5.62
C ALA A 164 -17.03 18.50 6.13
N VAL A 165 -17.79 17.50 6.58
CA VAL A 165 -17.23 16.20 7.00
C VAL A 165 -16.52 15.50 5.85
N VAL A 166 -17.15 15.42 4.67
CA VAL A 166 -16.53 14.83 3.46
C VAL A 166 -15.27 15.60 3.06
N GLY A 167 -15.29 16.94 3.16
CA GLY A 167 -14.14 17.79 2.88
C GLY A 167 -12.95 17.49 3.80
N VAL A 168 -13.18 17.36 5.11
CA VAL A 168 -12.13 17.00 6.08
C VAL A 168 -11.53 15.63 5.74
N PHE A 169 -12.36 14.62 5.49
CA PHE A 169 -11.85 13.29 5.10
C PHE A 169 -11.10 13.31 3.76
N SER A 170 -11.53 14.16 2.81
CA SER A 170 -10.83 14.33 1.53
C SER A 170 -9.42 14.86 1.74
N VAL A 171 -9.25 15.89 2.58
CA VAL A 171 -7.92 16.44 2.91
C VAL A 171 -7.03 15.38 3.56
N VAL A 172 -7.56 14.62 4.53
CA VAL A 172 -6.82 13.54 5.20
C VAL A 172 -6.34 12.48 4.19
N VAL A 173 -7.22 12.03 3.28
CA VAL A 173 -6.86 11.03 2.27
C VAL A 173 -5.84 11.56 1.27
N VAL A 174 -5.94 12.83 0.84
CA VAL A 174 -4.93 13.46 -0.02
C VAL A 174 -3.55 13.47 0.64
N LEU A 175 -3.47 13.88 1.92
CA LEU A 175 -2.20 13.91 2.66
C LEU A 175 -1.61 12.51 2.83
N LEU A 176 -2.43 11.53 3.20
CA LEU A 176 -2.00 10.13 3.32
C LEU A 176 -1.50 9.59 1.97
N LEU A 177 -2.26 9.77 0.89
CA LEU A 177 -1.87 9.31 -0.44
C LEU A 177 -0.56 9.97 -0.89
N GLY A 178 -0.44 11.29 -0.71
CA GLY A 178 0.77 12.04 -1.06
C GLY A 178 2.00 11.55 -0.28
N CYS A 179 1.87 11.35 1.03
CA CYS A 179 2.94 10.81 1.86
C CYS A 179 3.37 9.40 1.41
N HIS A 180 2.40 8.49 1.18
CA HIS A 180 2.73 7.14 0.72
C HIS A 180 3.33 7.11 -0.68
N LEU A 181 2.87 7.95 -1.62
CA LEU A 181 3.48 8.07 -2.94
C LEU A 181 4.92 8.59 -2.85
N TYR A 182 5.19 9.56 -1.98
CA TYR A 182 6.56 10.02 -1.70
C TYR A 182 7.43 8.88 -1.16
N LEU A 183 6.97 8.17 -0.13
CA LEU A 183 7.70 7.05 0.46
C LEU A 183 7.98 5.92 -0.55
N VAL A 184 7.00 5.59 -1.39
CA VAL A 184 7.17 4.64 -2.50
C VAL A 184 8.21 5.15 -3.49
N SER A 185 8.19 6.43 -3.84
CA SER A 185 9.14 7.03 -4.80
C SER A 185 10.60 6.96 -4.36
N VAL A 186 10.86 6.88 -3.06
CA VAL A 186 12.20 6.69 -2.48
C VAL A 186 12.42 5.28 -1.92
N ASN A 187 11.55 4.31 -2.22
CA ASN A 187 11.58 2.94 -1.70
C ASN A 187 11.76 2.83 -0.17
N CYS A 188 11.13 3.73 0.57
CA CYS A 188 11.12 3.73 2.03
C CYS A 188 9.74 3.27 2.52
N THR A 189 9.70 2.52 3.61
CA THR A 189 8.44 2.23 4.33
C THR A 189 8.19 3.30 5.40
N THR A 190 6.94 3.49 5.81
CA THR A 190 6.57 4.37 6.92
C THR A 190 7.32 3.99 8.20
N TRP A 191 7.47 2.68 8.45
CA TRP A 191 8.26 2.18 9.57
C TRP A 191 9.73 2.61 9.49
N GLU A 192 10.37 2.48 8.33
CA GLU A 192 11.76 2.89 8.12
C GLU A 192 11.94 4.39 8.30
N PHE A 193 11.02 5.19 7.76
CA PHE A 193 11.03 6.64 7.90
C PHE A 193 10.87 7.07 9.37
N MET A 194 9.87 6.54 10.08
CA MET A 194 9.55 6.97 11.45
C MET A 194 10.44 6.35 12.53
N SER A 195 11.09 5.23 12.22
CA SER A 195 11.80 4.42 13.23
C SER A 195 13.24 4.11 12.85
N ARG A 196 13.83 4.88 11.92
CA ARG A 196 15.20 4.70 11.41
C ARG A 196 16.21 4.36 12.50
N HIS A 197 16.23 5.15 13.57
CA HIS A 197 17.15 4.97 14.72
C HIS A 197 17.03 3.62 15.44
N ARG A 198 15.90 2.91 15.31
CA ARG A 198 15.67 1.57 15.90
C ARG A 198 16.06 0.43 14.97
N ILE A 199 16.40 0.72 13.72
CA ILE A 199 16.59 -0.29 12.67
C ILE A 199 18.08 -0.52 12.46
N SER A 200 18.55 -1.71 12.84
CA SER A 200 19.99 -2.04 12.85
C SER A 200 20.65 -1.91 11.47
N TYR A 201 20.00 -2.33 10.39
CA TYR A 201 20.57 -2.28 9.04
C TYR A 201 20.65 -0.86 8.45
N LEU A 202 19.90 0.11 8.99
CA LEU A 202 19.97 1.50 8.54
C LEU A 202 21.03 2.31 9.30
N LYS A 203 21.49 1.84 10.47
CA LYS A 203 22.53 2.52 11.26
C LYS A 203 23.90 2.55 10.59
N THR A 204 24.14 1.63 9.64
CA THR A 204 25.40 1.54 8.89
C THR A 204 25.54 2.65 7.85
N PHE A 205 24.44 3.29 7.46
CA PHE A 205 24.38 4.33 6.43
C PHE A 205 24.27 5.71 7.09
N ARG A 206 24.70 6.76 6.37
CA ARG A 206 24.44 8.15 6.80
C ARG A 206 22.93 8.42 6.84
N ASP A 207 22.50 9.42 7.61
CA ASP A 207 21.06 9.68 7.80
C ASP A 207 20.30 9.98 6.49
N GLU A 208 20.99 10.55 5.51
CA GLU A 208 20.46 10.88 4.17
C GLU A 208 20.42 9.68 3.21
N GLU A 209 21.17 8.60 3.49
CA GLU A 209 21.37 7.51 2.53
C GLU A 209 20.28 6.44 2.68
N ASN A 210 19.64 6.06 1.57
CA ASN A 210 18.71 4.93 1.53
C ASN A 210 19.26 3.80 0.64
N PRO A 211 19.68 2.65 1.20
CA PRO A 211 20.26 1.56 0.40
C PRO A 211 19.26 0.88 -0.55
N PHE A 212 17.96 1.16 -0.43
CA PHE A 212 16.93 0.57 -1.29
C PHE A 212 16.45 1.50 -2.41
N ASP A 213 16.87 2.77 -2.39
CA ASP A 213 16.50 3.74 -3.41
C ASP A 213 17.28 3.48 -4.71
N ARG A 214 16.57 3.34 -5.83
CA ARG A 214 17.13 3.17 -7.19
C ARG A 214 16.72 4.30 -8.14
N GLY A 215 16.23 5.41 -7.60
CA GLY A 215 15.63 6.51 -8.34
C GLY A 215 14.12 6.35 -8.53
N VAL A 216 13.42 7.48 -8.65
CA VAL A 216 11.95 7.59 -8.65
C VAL A 216 11.28 6.63 -9.63
N PHE A 217 11.72 6.62 -10.90
CA PHE A 217 11.10 5.79 -11.94
C PHE A 217 11.27 4.29 -11.66
N CYS A 218 12.48 3.86 -11.29
CA CYS A 218 12.76 2.46 -10.96
C CYS A 218 11.96 2.01 -9.75
N ASN A 219 11.87 2.84 -8.70
CA ASN A 219 11.14 2.52 -7.49
C ASN A 219 9.63 2.39 -7.74
N LEU A 220 9.05 3.31 -8.51
CA LEU A 220 7.63 3.26 -8.87
C LEU A 220 7.32 2.04 -9.75
N TRP A 221 8.17 1.75 -10.73
CA TRP A 221 8.03 0.57 -11.59
C TRP A 221 8.13 -0.73 -10.79
N ASP A 222 9.14 -0.87 -9.94
CA ASP A 222 9.34 -2.04 -9.07
C ASP A 222 8.14 -2.21 -8.12
N PHE A 223 7.55 -1.12 -7.61
CA PHE A 223 6.43 -1.20 -6.68
C PHE A 223 5.09 -1.55 -7.35
N PHE A 224 4.75 -0.93 -8.47
CA PHE A 224 3.44 -1.10 -9.12
C PHE A 224 3.42 -2.24 -10.13
N CYS A 225 4.51 -2.47 -10.86
CA CYS A 225 4.53 -3.40 -12.00
C CYS A 225 5.14 -4.76 -11.66
N ILE A 226 6.01 -4.85 -10.65
CA ILE A 226 6.62 -6.12 -10.25
C ILE A 226 5.80 -6.79 -9.15
N CYS A 227 5.30 -8.00 -9.43
CA CYS A 227 4.37 -8.75 -8.58
C CYS A 227 5.03 -9.85 -7.74
N ARG A 228 6.37 -9.85 -7.58
CA ARG A 228 7.12 -10.87 -6.83
C ARG A 228 7.64 -10.31 -5.50
N THR A 229 7.80 -11.19 -4.52
CA THR A 229 8.54 -10.85 -3.30
C THR A 229 10.01 -10.61 -3.62
N VAL A 230 10.62 -9.66 -2.94
CA VAL A 230 12.03 -9.30 -3.15
C VAL A 230 12.87 -9.88 -2.02
N VAL A 231 14.04 -10.42 -2.38
CA VAL A 231 15.09 -10.80 -1.42
C VAL A 231 15.89 -9.54 -1.09
N TRP A 232 15.43 -8.80 -0.07
CA TRP A 232 15.96 -7.47 0.27
C TRP A 232 17.43 -7.50 0.70
N GLU A 233 17.92 -8.64 1.19
CA GLU A 233 19.30 -8.91 1.55
C GLU A 233 20.25 -8.74 0.36
N GLN A 234 19.88 -9.29 -0.80
CA GLN A 234 20.68 -9.16 -2.03
C GLN A 234 20.74 -7.71 -2.51
N VAL A 235 19.62 -6.97 -2.37
CA VAL A 235 19.57 -5.55 -2.70
C VAL A 235 20.47 -4.73 -1.78
N TYR A 236 20.43 -5.02 -0.49
CA TYR A 236 21.24 -4.37 0.53
C TYR A 236 22.73 -4.65 0.32
N GLN A 237 23.12 -5.89 0.07
CA GLN A 237 24.53 -6.27 -0.13
C GLN A 237 25.14 -5.55 -1.35
N ARG A 238 24.40 -5.47 -2.46
CA ARG A 238 24.85 -4.75 -3.67
C ARG A 238 25.16 -3.27 -3.40
N ASN A 239 24.40 -2.65 -2.50
CA ASN A 239 24.45 -1.21 -2.26
C ASN A 239 25.18 -0.84 -0.96
N SER A 240 25.76 -1.82 -0.26
CA SER A 240 26.49 -1.58 1.00
C SER A 240 27.90 -1.06 0.71
N PRO A 241 28.37 0.00 1.42
CA PRO A 241 29.69 0.58 1.20
C PRO A 241 30.86 -0.35 1.57
N ASN A 242 30.60 -1.41 2.34
CA ASN A 242 31.52 -2.51 2.60
C ASN A 242 30.83 -3.84 2.21
N PRO A 243 30.92 -4.28 0.94
CA PRO A 243 30.52 -5.63 0.57
C PRO A 243 31.49 -6.58 1.27
N VAL A 244 30.99 -7.37 2.22
CA VAL A 244 31.79 -8.44 2.84
C VAL A 244 31.76 -9.65 1.92
#